data_AF-A0A927Y0V8-F1
#
_entry.id   AF-A0A927Y0V8-F1
#
_cell.length_a   1.000
_cell.length_b   1.000
_cell.length_c   1.000
_cell.angle_alpha   90.00
_cell.angle_beta   90.00
_cell.angle_gamma   90.00
#
_symmetry.space_group_name_H-M   'P 1'
#
loop_
_entity.id
_entity.type
_entity.pdbx_description
1 polymer ?
#
loop_
_entity_poly.entity_id
_entity_poly.type
_entity_poly.pdbx_seq_one_letter_code
_entity_poly.pdbx_strand_id
1 'polypeptide(L)'
;MITITDGKEKFVIRKNELWERFEYLEGKATKLKYEYWAIELLFTEKEDGYYDKIVKCYPSGDSYLEIYVNKGLTRKNEILLSDKDYKIVKKLWDNMNIDNDYRKEAMMDVASRIFAYECYQNYVLELDYKVKLDEIFRDCVRIDYPYKKHKKEIYKRTKQILKDVYGVENII
;
A
#
# COMPACT_ATOMS: atom_id res chain seq x y z
N MET A 1 -15.18 16.62 -5.49
CA MET A 1 -13.88 17.22 -5.10
C MET A 1 -14.01 17.55 -3.64
N ILE A 2 -13.00 17.26 -2.83
CA ILE A 2 -13.03 17.47 -1.37
C ILE A 2 -11.86 18.39 -1.02
N THR A 3 -12.13 19.46 -0.28
CA THR A 3 -11.10 20.36 0.26
C THR A 3 -10.84 19.98 1.71
N ILE A 4 -9.58 19.80 2.08
CA ILE A 4 -9.15 19.54 3.45
C ILE A 4 -8.37 20.76 3.92
N THR A 5 -8.68 21.30 5.09
CA THR A 5 -8.06 22.53 5.60
C THR A 5 -7.98 22.55 7.12
N ASP A 6 -7.06 23.32 7.69
CA ASP A 6 -7.01 23.71 9.10
C ASP A 6 -7.44 25.18 9.32
N GLY A 7 -7.91 25.86 8.27
CA GLY A 7 -8.22 27.28 8.25
C GLY A 7 -7.06 28.19 7.83
N LYS A 8 -5.82 27.67 7.73
CA LYS A 8 -4.62 28.41 7.27
C LYS A 8 -4.11 27.86 5.93
N GLU A 9 -3.96 26.55 5.87
CA GLU A 9 -3.52 25.81 4.69
C GLU A 9 -4.64 24.93 4.15
N LYS A 10 -4.54 24.53 2.89
CA LYS A 10 -5.49 23.58 2.29
C LYS A 10 -4.86 22.75 1.20
N PHE A 11 -5.42 21.56 1.01
CA PHE A 11 -5.21 20.77 -0.19
C PHE A 11 -6.54 20.19 -0.69
N VAL A 12 -6.52 19.73 -1.93
CA VAL A 12 -7.72 19.32 -2.66
C VAL A 12 -7.54 17.92 -3.20
N ILE A 13 -8.54 17.07 -2.97
CA ILE A 13 -8.65 15.74 -3.57
C ILE A 13 -9.72 15.78 -4.66
N ARG A 14 -9.32 15.43 -5.88
CA ARG A 14 -10.18 15.47 -7.07
C ARG A 14 -11.11 14.25 -7.09
N LYS A 15 -12.24 14.38 -7.79
CA LYS A 15 -13.25 13.31 -7.87
C LYS A 15 -12.69 12.02 -8.48
N ASN A 16 -11.78 12.12 -9.45
CA ASN A 16 -11.16 10.97 -10.12
C ASN A 16 -10.19 10.20 -9.22
N GLU A 17 -9.71 10.80 -8.13
CA GLU A 17 -8.84 10.20 -7.11
C GLU A 17 -9.63 9.48 -6.01
N LEU A 18 -10.96 9.52 -6.09
CA LEU A 18 -11.88 8.88 -5.15
C LEU A 18 -12.63 7.74 -5.82
N TRP A 19 -13.06 6.77 -5.03
CA TRP A 19 -13.95 5.69 -5.44
C TRP A 19 -15.00 5.41 -4.35
N GLU A 20 -16.12 4.84 -4.76
CA GLU A 20 -17.15 4.35 -3.85
C GLU A 20 -16.70 2.99 -3.32
N ARG A 21 -16.30 2.97 -2.04
CA ARG A 21 -16.02 1.73 -1.33
C ARG A 21 -17.35 1.02 -1.07
N PHE A 22 -17.33 -0.31 -0.97
CA PHE A 22 -18.47 -1.24 -0.80
C PHE A 22 -19.83 -0.60 -0.39
N GLU A 23 -20.93 -1.07 -0.99
CA GLU A 23 -22.30 -0.52 -0.87
C GLU A 23 -22.80 -0.21 0.55
N TYR A 24 -22.25 -0.82 1.60
CA TYR A 24 -22.66 -0.63 2.99
C TYR A 24 -21.88 0.44 3.78
N LEU A 25 -20.82 1.05 3.21
CA LEU A 25 -20.07 2.13 3.87
C LEU A 25 -20.48 3.48 3.29
N GLU A 26 -21.12 4.32 4.10
CA GLU A 26 -21.48 5.70 3.72
C GLU A 26 -20.20 6.54 3.53
N GLY A 27 -19.76 6.72 2.29
CA GLY A 27 -18.64 7.60 1.99
C GLY A 27 -17.89 7.29 0.70
N LYS A 28 -16.80 8.04 0.51
CA LYS A 28 -15.87 7.87 -0.62
C LYS A 28 -14.48 7.61 -0.08
N ALA A 29 -13.75 6.66 -0.64
CA ALA A 29 -12.37 6.39 -0.25
C ALA A 29 -11.39 6.93 -1.29
N THR A 30 -10.15 7.21 -0.86
CA THR A 30 -9.05 7.46 -1.80
C THR A 30 -8.77 6.21 -2.63
N LYS A 31 -8.63 6.36 -3.95
CA LYS A 31 -8.13 5.29 -4.80
C LYS A 31 -6.70 4.96 -4.43
N LEU A 32 -6.41 3.68 -4.28
CA LEU A 32 -5.06 3.21 -4.12
C LEU A 32 -4.33 3.38 -5.46
N LYS A 33 -3.26 4.18 -5.47
CA LYS A 33 -2.39 4.30 -6.64
C LYS A 33 -1.62 3.00 -6.90
N TYR A 34 -1.41 2.21 -5.84
CA TYR A 34 -0.74 0.93 -5.93
C TYR A 34 -1.49 -0.15 -5.13
N GLU A 35 -1.61 -1.34 -5.71
CA GLU A 35 -2.36 -2.49 -5.16
C GLU A 35 -1.85 -2.95 -3.79
N TYR A 36 -0.57 -2.73 -3.49
CA TYR A 36 0.06 -3.11 -2.23
C TYR A 36 -0.12 -2.08 -1.10
N TRP A 37 -0.83 -0.97 -1.32
CA TRP A 37 -1.16 -0.07 -0.23
C TRP A 37 -2.25 -0.65 0.65
N ALA A 38 -1.86 -0.93 1.89
CA ALA A 38 -2.78 -1.39 2.91
C ALA A 38 -3.55 -0.25 3.60
N ILE A 39 -3.41 1.02 3.19
CA ILE A 39 -4.09 2.14 3.85
C ILE A 39 -4.83 3.00 2.83
N GLU A 40 -6.05 3.38 3.20
CA GLU A 40 -6.85 4.39 2.51
C GLU A 40 -7.40 5.43 3.51
N LEU A 41 -7.82 6.57 2.97
CA LEU A 41 -8.61 7.57 3.68
C LEU A 41 -10.06 7.48 3.20
N LEU A 42 -10.96 7.09 4.10
CA LEU A 42 -12.40 7.06 3.89
C LEU A 42 -13.02 8.37 4.37
N PHE A 43 -13.71 9.08 3.48
CA PHE A 43 -14.45 10.30 3.77
C PHE A 43 -15.92 9.93 3.99
N THR A 44 -16.34 9.90 5.27
CA THR A 44 -17.72 9.56 5.63
C THR A 44 -18.65 10.75 5.37
N GLU A 45 -19.73 10.50 4.65
CA GLU A 45 -20.72 11.50 4.22
C GLU A 45 -22.05 11.26 4.95
N LYS A 46 -22.66 12.30 5.51
CA LYS A 46 -24.01 12.26 6.11
C LYS A 46 -25.09 12.38 5.02
N GLU A 47 -26.32 11.99 5.34
CA GLU A 47 -27.48 12.01 4.42
C GLU A 47 -27.72 13.36 3.70
N ASP A 48 -27.30 14.47 4.32
CA ASP A 48 -27.44 15.84 3.81
C ASP A 48 -26.27 16.27 2.87
N GLY A 49 -25.32 15.36 2.62
CA GLY A 49 -24.18 15.54 1.73
C GLY A 49 -23.00 16.29 2.35
N TYR A 50 -22.90 16.30 3.68
CA TYR A 50 -21.77 16.88 4.41
C TYR A 50 -20.82 15.79 4.90
N TYR A 51 -19.53 16.08 4.83
CA TYR A 51 -18.52 15.19 5.38
C TYR A 51 -18.46 15.32 6.91
N ASP A 52 -18.56 14.18 7.62
CA ASP A 52 -18.50 14.15 9.08
C ASP A 52 -17.08 13.94 9.61
N LYS A 53 -16.33 13.07 8.94
CA LYS A 53 -14.99 12.64 9.38
C LYS A 53 -14.20 12.04 8.23
N ILE A 54 -12.89 11.98 8.46
CA ILE A 54 -11.95 11.18 7.67
C ILE A 54 -11.54 10.00 8.54
N VAL A 55 -11.57 8.80 7.98
CA VAL A 55 -11.16 7.57 8.65
C VAL A 55 -9.97 6.97 7.92
N LYS A 56 -8.87 6.76 8.65
CA LYS A 56 -7.76 5.94 8.18
C LYS A 56 -8.11 4.48 8.42
N CYS A 57 -8.06 3.65 7.38
CA CYS A 57 -8.45 2.24 7.49
C CYS A 57 -7.76 1.35 6.45
N TYR A 58 -7.87 0.05 6.65
CA TYR A 58 -7.47 -0.96 5.66
C TYR A 58 -8.56 -1.10 4.58
N PRO A 59 -8.21 -1.34 3.30
CA PRO A 59 -9.18 -1.52 2.20
C PRO A 59 -10.18 -2.66 2.41
N SER A 60 -9.75 -3.76 3.03
CA SER A 60 -10.51 -5.00 3.20
C SER A 60 -10.84 -5.35 4.66
N GLY A 61 -10.78 -4.38 5.59
CA GLY A 61 -11.04 -4.62 7.00
C GLY A 61 -12.07 -3.67 7.61
N ASP A 62 -12.74 -4.14 8.66
CA ASP A 62 -13.74 -3.40 9.44
C ASP A 62 -13.10 -2.47 10.51
N SER A 63 -11.78 -2.55 10.68
CA SER A 63 -11.09 -1.80 11.73
C SER A 63 -10.70 -0.40 11.28
N TYR A 64 -11.28 0.60 11.95
CA TYR A 64 -10.81 1.97 11.88
C TYR A 64 -9.49 2.09 12.63
N LEU A 65 -8.44 2.51 11.94
CA LEU A 65 -7.13 2.73 12.54
C LEU A 65 -7.09 4.07 13.27
N GLU A 66 -7.69 5.09 12.67
CA GLU A 66 -7.74 6.43 13.24
C GLU A 66 -8.87 7.26 12.61
N ILE A 67 -9.42 8.19 13.38
CA ILE A 67 -10.55 9.03 12.98
C ILE A 67 -10.18 10.50 13.16
N TYR A 68 -10.41 11.31 12.13
CA TYR A 68 -10.21 12.75 12.13
C TYR A 68 -11.57 13.44 11.92
N VAL A 69 -12.08 14.10 12.96
CA VAL A 69 -13.43 14.69 12.97
C VAL A 69 -13.44 16.02 12.21
N ASN A 70 -14.46 16.21 11.36
CA ASN A 70 -14.71 17.50 10.72
C ASN A 70 -15.28 18.51 11.73
N LYS A 71 -14.54 19.58 11.99
CA LYS A 71 -14.98 20.70 12.84
C LYS A 71 -15.90 21.68 12.11
N GLY A 72 -15.95 21.62 10.79
CA GLY A 72 -16.68 22.53 9.91
C GLY A 72 -17.80 21.81 9.16
N LEU A 73 -18.88 21.46 9.87
CA LEU A 73 -20.06 20.78 9.29
C LEU A 73 -20.96 21.71 8.46
N THR A 74 -20.48 22.90 8.10
CA THR A 74 -21.27 23.93 7.41
C THR A 74 -21.02 23.97 5.90
N ARG A 75 -20.09 23.16 5.37
CA ARG A 75 -19.71 23.16 3.95
C ARG A 75 -19.64 21.75 3.39
N LYS A 76 -20.45 21.45 2.38
CA LYS A 76 -20.59 20.09 1.80
C LYS A 76 -19.29 19.49 1.26
N ASN A 77 -18.41 20.31 0.67
CA ASN A 77 -17.18 19.86 0.01
C ASN A 77 -15.89 20.20 0.79
N GLU A 78 -16.01 20.55 2.07
CA GLU A 78 -14.88 20.97 2.89
C GLU A 78 -14.84 20.22 4.23
N ILE A 79 -13.65 19.77 4.61
CA ILE A 79 -13.38 19.20 5.92
C ILE A 79 -12.38 20.13 6.63
N LEU A 80 -12.83 20.74 7.72
CA LEU A 80 -12.01 21.54 8.61
C LEU A 80 -11.48 20.66 9.74
N LEU A 81 -10.16 20.51 9.81
CA LEU A 81 -9.47 19.72 10.82
C LEU A 81 -8.78 20.63 11.86
N SER A 82 -8.31 20.03 12.95
CA SER A 82 -7.31 20.72 13.78
C SER A 82 -5.97 20.83 13.04
N ASP A 83 -5.13 21.81 13.39
CA ASP A 83 -3.77 21.94 12.81
C ASP A 83 -2.97 20.61 12.92
N LYS A 84 -3.10 19.92 14.06
CA LYS A 84 -2.45 18.61 14.28
C LYS A 84 -2.97 17.55 13.31
N ASP A 85 -4.28 17.40 13.22
CA ASP A 85 -4.91 16.37 12.38
C ASP A 85 -4.68 16.66 10.90
N TYR A 86 -4.77 17.93 10.50
CA TYR A 86 -4.48 18.38 9.14
C TYR A 86 -3.07 17.99 8.72
N LYS A 87 -2.05 18.25 9.55
CA LYS A 87 -0.66 17.87 9.25
C LYS A 87 -0.49 16.35 9.06
N ILE A 88 -1.17 15.54 9.87
CA ILE A 88 -1.13 14.08 9.74
C ILE A 88 -1.79 13.64 8.44
N VAL A 89 -3.02 14.11 8.18
CA VAL A 89 -3.78 13.75 6.97
C VAL A 89 -3.06 14.22 5.70
N LYS A 90 -2.49 15.44 5.70
CA LYS A 90 -1.67 15.95 4.60
C LYS A 90 -0.45 15.08 4.34
N LYS A 91 0.29 14.70 5.40
CA LYS A 91 1.45 13.82 5.29
C LYS A 91 1.08 12.43 4.75
N LEU A 92 -0.05 11.87 5.20
CA LEU A 92 -0.57 10.61 4.67
C LEU A 92 -0.89 10.75 3.19
N TRP A 93 -1.63 11.80 2.81
CA TRP A 93 -1.97 12.09 1.42
C TRP A 93 -0.73 12.23 0.53
N ASP A 94 0.29 12.98 0.98
CA ASP A 94 1.53 13.16 0.24
C ASP A 94 2.27 11.82 0.08
N ASN A 95 2.39 11.05 1.16
CA ASN A 95 3.02 9.72 1.10
C ASN A 95 2.28 8.75 0.17
N MET A 96 0.97 8.87 0.07
CA MET A 96 0.11 8.17 -0.88
C MET A 96 0.15 8.78 -2.29
N ASN A 97 0.98 9.77 -2.58
CA ASN A 97 1.07 10.34 -3.93
C ASN A 97 2.50 10.53 -4.43
N ILE A 98 3.50 10.40 -3.56
CA ILE A 98 4.91 10.34 -3.95
C ILE A 98 5.08 9.26 -5.04
N ASP A 99 5.47 9.71 -6.24
CA ASP A 99 6.02 8.86 -7.28
C ASP A 99 7.33 8.29 -6.74
N ASN A 100 7.42 6.95 -6.64
CA ASN A 100 8.62 6.39 -6.05
C ASN A 100 9.05 5.06 -6.67
N ASP A 101 10.04 5.16 -7.56
CA ASP A 101 10.87 4.03 -7.98
C ASP A 101 11.47 3.32 -6.75
N TYR A 102 11.79 4.06 -5.67
CA TYR A 102 12.32 3.48 -4.43
C TYR A 102 11.42 2.37 -3.86
N ARG A 103 10.09 2.52 -3.93
CA ARG A 103 9.18 1.51 -3.37
C ARG A 103 9.20 0.24 -4.20
N LYS A 104 9.16 0.37 -5.52
CA LYS A 104 9.35 -0.75 -6.44
C LYS A 104 10.68 -1.44 -6.14
N GLU A 105 11.77 -0.68 -6.03
CA GLU A 105 13.10 -1.22 -5.73
C GLU A 105 13.16 -1.95 -4.40
N ALA A 106 12.59 -1.40 -3.34
CA ALA A 106 12.51 -2.05 -2.03
C ALA A 106 11.72 -3.36 -2.09
N MET A 107 10.60 -3.39 -2.82
CA MET A 107 9.81 -4.60 -2.99
C MET A 107 10.55 -5.66 -3.82
N MET A 108 11.28 -5.24 -4.86
CA MET A 108 12.14 -6.16 -5.62
C MET A 108 13.24 -6.75 -4.75
N ASP A 109 13.89 -5.95 -3.90
CA ASP A 109 14.93 -6.43 -2.99
C ASP A 109 14.38 -7.45 -1.97
N VAL A 110 13.27 -7.13 -1.30
CA VAL A 110 12.61 -8.04 -0.34
C VAL A 110 12.22 -9.36 -1.01
N ALA A 111 11.52 -9.30 -2.16
CA ALA A 111 11.11 -10.51 -2.87
C ALA A 111 12.33 -11.36 -3.29
N SER A 112 13.40 -10.73 -3.76
CA SER A 112 14.62 -11.43 -4.20
C SER A 112 15.33 -12.11 -3.03
N ARG A 113 15.36 -11.47 -1.85
CA ARG A 113 15.97 -12.02 -0.63
C ARG A 113 15.19 -13.20 -0.06
N ILE A 114 13.87 -13.07 0.04
CA ILE A 114 13.00 -14.17 0.50
C ILE A 114 13.17 -15.36 -0.45
N PHE A 115 13.10 -15.12 -1.76
CA PHE A 115 13.26 -16.18 -2.74
C PHE A 115 14.65 -16.84 -2.69
N ALA A 116 15.71 -16.07 -2.43
CA ALA A 116 17.07 -16.61 -2.28
C ALA A 116 17.17 -17.52 -1.06
N TYR A 117 16.60 -17.09 0.07
CA TYR A 117 16.58 -17.88 1.29
C TYR A 117 15.84 -19.20 1.10
N GLU A 118 14.64 -19.18 0.50
CA GLU A 118 13.86 -20.39 0.26
C GLU A 118 14.55 -21.37 -0.70
N CYS A 119 15.22 -20.83 -1.73
CA CYS A 119 16.05 -21.65 -2.62
C CYS A 119 17.23 -22.28 -1.89
N TYR A 120 17.92 -21.52 -1.04
CA TYR A 120 19.01 -22.03 -0.21
C TYR A 120 18.53 -23.12 0.75
N GLN A 121 17.40 -22.91 1.42
CA GLN A 121 16.81 -23.87 2.34
C GLN A 121 16.46 -25.19 1.63
N ASN A 122 15.66 -25.14 0.56
CA ASN A 122 15.21 -26.34 -0.14
C ASN A 122 16.39 -27.12 -0.76
N TYR A 123 17.26 -26.44 -1.51
CA TYR A 123 18.24 -27.14 -2.35
C TYR A 123 19.60 -27.37 -1.69
N VAL A 124 19.95 -26.63 -0.63
CA VAL A 124 21.25 -26.80 0.06
C VAL A 124 21.09 -27.44 1.42
N LEU A 125 20.15 -26.94 2.23
CA LEU A 125 19.99 -27.44 3.60
C LEU A 125 19.18 -28.74 3.62
N GLU A 126 18.08 -28.79 2.88
CA GLU A 126 17.14 -29.92 2.89
C GLU A 126 17.43 -30.93 1.76
N LEU A 127 18.20 -30.51 0.75
CA LEU A 127 18.52 -31.30 -0.45
C LEU A 127 17.25 -31.81 -1.18
N ASP A 128 16.15 -31.06 -1.09
CA ASP A 128 14.88 -31.37 -1.75
C ASP A 128 14.82 -30.77 -3.16
N TYR A 129 15.39 -31.51 -4.11
CA TYR A 129 15.40 -31.14 -5.52
C TYR A 129 14.06 -31.43 -6.24
N LYS A 130 13.04 -31.96 -5.55
CA LYS A 130 11.73 -32.24 -6.17
C LYS A 130 10.86 -31.00 -6.24
N VAL A 131 11.05 -30.05 -5.32
CA VAL A 131 10.32 -28.77 -5.32
C VAL A 131 10.74 -27.95 -6.54
N LYS A 132 9.77 -27.42 -7.27
CA LYS A 132 10.07 -26.60 -8.46
C LYS A 132 10.34 -25.15 -8.05
N LEU A 133 11.33 -24.51 -8.68
CA LEU A 133 11.61 -23.08 -8.49
C LEU A 133 10.37 -22.19 -8.66
N ASP A 134 9.49 -22.54 -9.60
CA ASP A 134 8.24 -21.82 -9.85
C ASP A 134 7.22 -21.97 -8.71
N GLU A 135 7.25 -23.08 -7.97
CA GLU A 135 6.43 -23.28 -6.76
C GLU A 135 6.96 -22.39 -5.64
N ILE A 136 8.27 -22.46 -5.36
CA ILE A 136 8.93 -21.61 -4.36
C ILE A 136 8.68 -20.13 -4.66
N PHE A 137 8.87 -19.70 -5.90
CA PHE A 137 8.62 -18.32 -6.31
C PHE A 137 7.16 -17.91 -6.07
N ARG A 138 6.17 -18.76 -6.38
CA ARG A 138 4.77 -18.42 -6.13
C ARG A 138 4.48 -18.26 -4.64
N ASP A 139 5.09 -19.08 -3.79
CA ASP A 139 4.86 -19.06 -2.35
C ASP A 139 5.50 -17.82 -1.69
N CYS A 140 6.72 -17.45 -2.10
CA CYS A 140 7.42 -16.25 -1.63
C CYS A 140 6.69 -14.95 -1.99
N VAL A 141 5.92 -14.98 -3.07
CA VAL A 141 5.45 -13.81 -3.80
C VAL A 141 3.94 -13.58 -3.60
N ARG A 142 3.34 -14.26 -2.61
CA ARG A 142 1.94 -14.11 -2.17
C ARG A 142 1.57 -12.76 -1.54
N ILE A 143 2.44 -11.76 -1.62
CA ILE A 143 2.15 -10.38 -1.21
C ILE A 143 1.49 -9.68 -2.40
N ASP A 144 0.42 -8.90 -2.19
CA ASP A 144 -0.45 -8.22 -3.19
C ASP A 144 0.25 -7.19 -4.11
N TYR A 145 1.40 -7.53 -4.65
CA TYR A 145 2.13 -6.80 -5.67
C TYR A 145 2.25 -7.67 -6.90
N PRO A 146 2.17 -7.11 -8.12
CA PRO A 146 2.22 -7.86 -9.37
C PRO A 146 3.65 -8.30 -9.73
N TYR A 147 4.36 -8.94 -8.81
CA TYR A 147 5.73 -9.44 -8.95
C TYR A 147 5.91 -10.38 -10.14
N LYS A 148 4.83 -11.02 -10.63
CA LYS A 148 4.84 -11.80 -11.88
C LYS A 148 5.40 -10.98 -13.05
N LYS A 149 5.10 -9.68 -13.12
CA LYS A 149 5.65 -8.77 -14.14
C LYS A 149 7.15 -8.55 -14.00
N HIS A 150 7.69 -8.76 -12.81
CA HIS A 150 9.10 -8.54 -12.47
C HIS A 150 9.88 -9.84 -12.22
N LYS A 151 9.30 -11.01 -12.53
CA LYS A 151 9.90 -12.33 -12.25
C LYS A 151 11.35 -12.44 -12.73
N LYS A 152 11.64 -12.02 -13.97
CA LYS A 152 13.00 -12.08 -14.54
C LYS A 152 14.02 -11.26 -13.74
N GLU A 153 13.61 -10.08 -13.28
CA GLU A 153 14.47 -9.19 -12.51
C GLU A 153 14.72 -9.76 -11.11
N ILE A 154 13.68 -10.30 -10.47
CA ILE A 154 13.79 -10.95 -9.16
C ILE A 154 14.74 -12.15 -9.26
N TYR A 155 14.59 -13.02 -10.26
CA TYR A 155 15.50 -14.17 -10.46
C TYR A 155 16.97 -13.73 -10.60
N LYS A 156 17.23 -12.66 -11.38
CA LYS A 156 18.58 -12.13 -11.55
C LYS A 156 19.17 -11.67 -10.21
N ARG A 157 18.41 -10.91 -9.41
CA ARG A 157 18.84 -10.43 -8.09
C ARG A 157 19.01 -11.60 -7.11
N THR A 158 18.10 -12.56 -7.11
CA THR A 158 18.17 -13.77 -6.28
C THR A 158 19.44 -14.58 -6.56
N LYS A 159 19.81 -14.79 -7.83
CA LYS A 159 21.06 -15.47 -8.19
C LYS A 159 22.29 -14.75 -7.63
N GLN A 160 22.30 -13.42 -7.69
CA GLN A 160 23.37 -12.62 -7.12
C GLN A 160 23.43 -12.76 -5.59
N ILE A 161 22.28 -12.71 -4.91
CA ILE A 161 22.19 -12.89 -3.44
C ILE A 161 22.66 -14.28 -3.02
N LEU A 162 22.25 -15.34 -3.74
CA LEU A 162 22.71 -16.72 -3.50
C LEU A 162 24.23 -16.83 -3.54
N LYS A 163 24.85 -16.19 -4.53
CA LYS A 163 26.30 -16.14 -4.66
C LYS A 163 26.95 -15.34 -3.52
N ASP A 164 26.52 -14.09 -3.34
CA ASP A 164 27.22 -13.13 -2.47
C ASP A 164 27.02 -13.40 -0.97
N VAL A 165 25.83 -13.89 -0.58
CA VAL A 165 25.46 -14.11 0.82
C VAL A 165 25.66 -15.56 1.25
N TYR A 166 25.30 -16.51 0.39
CA TYR A 166 25.29 -17.93 0.73
C TYR A 166 26.43 -18.72 0.08
N GLY A 167 27.20 -18.13 -0.83
CA GLY A 167 28.29 -18.81 -1.52
C GLY A 167 27.83 -19.86 -2.54
N VAL A 168 26.61 -19.75 -3.07
CA VAL A 168 25.99 -20.76 -3.94
C VAL A 168 25.73 -20.23 -5.35
N GLU A 169 26.22 -20.94 -6.37
CA GLU A 169 26.18 -20.46 -7.76
C GLU A 169 25.22 -21.22 -8.69
N ASN A 170 24.75 -22.42 -8.31
CA ASN A 170 24.14 -23.40 -9.24
C ASN A 170 22.70 -23.84 -8.89
N ILE A 171 21.91 -22.99 -8.23
CA ILE A 171 20.52 -23.33 -7.88
C ILE A 171 19.49 -22.73 -8.86
N ILE A 172 19.80 -21.57 -9.45
CA ILE A 172 18.90 -20.78 -10.33
C ILE A 172 19.60 -20.40 -11.63
#